data_AF-A0A1B1M1T1-F1
#
_entry.id   AF-A0A1B1M1T1-F1
#
_cell.length_a   1.000
_cell.length_b   1.000
_cell.length_c   1.000
_cell.angle_alpha   90.00
_cell.angle_beta   90.00
_cell.angle_gamma   90.00
#
_symmetry.space_group_name_H-M   'P 1'
#
loop_
_entity.id
_entity.type
_entity.pdbx_description
1 polymer ?
#
loop_
_entity_poly.entity_id
_entity_poly.type
_entity_poly.pdbx_seq_one_letter_code
_entity_poly.pdbx_strand_id
1 'polypeptide(L)'
;MVTRRTVIKAAGAGTLASGLTTPAAGAPRAAEADVLVVVEKGSHAIGFYDAASGQRLQTVGLPDYPHEMVVDSRGRFAYVGHYGVRMSSVVGEGGAAVFVIDLVERSLARTIDTRPFNRIHGMGIDRHDRLYALSEEKAVLLGFDAPSTDQAPTRAVPTHGVKTHLFTLSRDGERAYVTGLLSHTVSLVRPHDASVPPLLVTPGQLPESSCLSRDEETLFVGARKSSSLVAMDARSMKVRRSRKVGGDPLRVYTLDDERLLVTDIVAGTLTVFSTDLRPVRSLQLDGTPAAVSLHPGRPLAYVSLLGTNRIAVVDLDRLAVVGGFGTQLEPDSSVLLPAS
;
A
#
# COMPACT_ATOMS: atom_id res chain seq x y z
N MET A 1 79.10 9.55 45.62
CA MET A 1 79.64 10.52 44.64
C MET A 1 79.57 9.86 43.27
N VAL A 2 79.00 10.56 42.29
CA VAL A 2 78.58 10.18 40.93
C VAL A 2 79.75 9.49 40.18
N THR A 3 79.58 8.41 39.41
CA THR A 3 79.12 8.42 38.00
C THR A 3 78.77 7.04 37.44
N ARG A 4 77.63 6.99 36.74
CA ARG A 4 77.15 5.94 35.83
C ARG A 4 78.07 5.79 34.61
N ARG A 5 78.24 4.55 34.10
CA ARG A 5 78.38 4.28 32.66
C ARG A 5 77.67 2.98 32.29
N THR A 6 76.73 3.14 31.36
CA THR A 6 75.88 2.13 30.72
C THR A 6 76.66 1.43 29.61
N VAL A 7 76.46 0.11 29.44
CA VAL A 7 76.85 -0.63 28.22
C VAL A 7 75.60 -1.28 27.64
N ILE A 8 75.32 -0.95 26.39
CA ILE A 8 74.18 -1.39 25.59
C ILE A 8 74.55 -2.71 24.88
N LYS A 9 73.64 -3.69 24.93
CA LYS A 9 73.71 -4.95 24.17
C LYS A 9 73.31 -4.70 22.71
N ALA A 10 74.11 -5.24 21.79
CA ALA A 10 73.79 -5.37 20.38
C ALA A 10 72.84 -6.56 20.15
N ALA A 11 71.87 -6.41 19.23
CA ALA A 11 71.12 -7.51 18.65
C ALA A 11 70.70 -7.17 17.21
N GLY A 12 71.21 -7.98 16.28
CA GLY A 12 70.52 -8.58 15.13
C GLY A 12 69.76 -7.69 14.16
N ALA A 13 70.34 -7.49 12.97
CA ALA A 13 69.66 -7.00 11.78
C ALA A 13 68.66 -8.05 11.25
N GLY A 14 67.39 -7.67 11.13
CA GLY A 14 66.37 -8.38 10.37
C GLY A 14 65.81 -7.47 9.28
N THR A 15 66.02 -7.84 8.01
CA THR A 15 65.48 -7.17 6.83
C THR A 15 63.97 -7.38 6.74
N LEU A 16 63.18 -6.31 6.95
CA LEU A 16 61.75 -6.27 6.66
C LEU A 16 61.56 -5.84 5.19
N ALA A 17 61.04 -6.75 4.36
CA ALA A 17 60.59 -6.43 3.02
C ALA A 17 59.28 -5.62 3.11
N SER A 18 59.32 -4.37 2.66
CA SER A 18 58.14 -3.51 2.52
C SER A 18 57.32 -3.96 1.29
N GLY A 19 56.31 -4.79 1.53
CA GLY A 19 55.25 -5.04 0.54
C GLY A 19 54.35 -3.83 0.41
N LEU A 20 54.43 -3.13 -0.72
CA LEU A 20 53.44 -2.13 -1.13
C LEU A 20 52.13 -2.85 -1.44
N THR A 21 51.14 -2.72 -0.56
CA THR A 21 49.76 -3.13 -0.84
C THR A 21 49.11 -2.08 -1.74
N THR A 22 48.87 -2.44 -2.99
CA THR A 22 47.95 -1.70 -3.87
C THR A 22 46.55 -1.71 -3.23
N PRO A 23 45.84 -0.58 -3.14
CA PRO A 23 44.46 -0.59 -2.67
C PRO A 23 43.63 -1.40 -3.66
N ALA A 24 42.90 -2.39 -3.15
CA ALA A 24 41.92 -3.12 -3.94
C ALA A 24 40.94 -2.12 -4.55
N ALA A 25 40.79 -2.17 -5.87
CA ALA A 25 39.74 -1.45 -6.59
C ALA A 25 38.40 -1.77 -5.90
N GLY A 26 37.69 -0.72 -5.46
CA GLY A 26 36.40 -0.86 -4.82
C GLY A 26 35.49 -1.71 -5.70
N ALA A 27 34.95 -2.78 -5.12
CA ALA A 27 33.90 -3.57 -5.78
C ALA A 27 32.80 -2.59 -6.24
N PRO A 28 32.25 -2.75 -7.45
CA PRO A 28 31.13 -1.93 -7.89
C PRO A 28 30.03 -2.06 -6.83
N ARG A 29 29.60 -0.92 -6.26
CA ARG A 29 28.41 -0.87 -5.40
C ARG A 29 27.30 -1.50 -6.23
N ALA A 30 26.79 -2.65 -5.79
CA ALA A 30 25.64 -3.27 -6.43
C ALA A 30 24.57 -2.19 -6.58
N ALA A 31 24.05 -2.01 -7.79
CA ALA A 31 22.94 -1.09 -8.00
C ALA A 31 21.86 -1.43 -6.97
N GLU A 32 21.38 -0.43 -6.23
CA GLU A 32 20.29 -0.63 -5.28
C GLU A 32 19.12 -1.21 -6.09
N ALA A 33 18.50 -2.28 -5.58
CA ALA A 33 17.40 -2.94 -6.26
C ALA A 33 16.08 -2.36 -5.77
N ASP A 34 15.07 -2.33 -6.65
CA ASP A 34 13.70 -2.03 -6.24
C ASP A 34 13.26 -3.03 -5.16
N VAL A 35 12.61 -2.54 -4.10
CA VAL A 35 12.11 -3.37 -2.99
C VAL A 35 10.59 -3.32 -2.97
N LEU A 36 9.94 -4.48 -3.06
CA LEU A 36 8.50 -4.60 -2.83
C LEU A 36 8.24 -4.91 -1.36
N VAL A 37 7.51 -4.03 -0.69
CA VAL A 37 7.08 -4.19 0.70
C VAL A 37 5.64 -4.70 0.67
N VAL A 38 5.39 -5.87 1.24
CA VAL A 38 4.11 -6.59 1.11
C VAL A 38 3.49 -6.81 2.47
N VAL A 39 2.21 -6.47 2.62
CA VAL A 39 1.39 -6.89 3.76
C VAL A 39 1.02 -8.35 3.60
N GLU A 40 1.40 -9.20 4.56
CA GLU A 40 1.15 -10.65 4.56
C GLU A 40 0.23 -10.99 5.73
N LYS A 41 -1.09 -10.86 5.50
CA LYS A 41 -2.10 -10.78 6.57
C LYS A 41 -2.15 -12.03 7.43
N GLY A 42 -2.14 -13.19 6.77
CA GLY A 42 -2.20 -14.50 7.41
C GLY A 42 -0.90 -14.88 8.12
N SER A 43 0.21 -14.21 7.79
CA SER A 43 1.50 -14.37 8.47
C SER A 43 1.75 -13.31 9.53
N HIS A 44 0.81 -12.37 9.71
CA HIS A 44 0.89 -11.30 10.69
C HIS A 44 2.20 -10.52 10.55
N ALA A 45 2.53 -10.12 9.31
CA ALA A 45 3.84 -9.56 9.02
C ALA A 45 3.84 -8.60 7.82
N ILE A 46 4.93 -7.84 7.73
CA ILE A 46 5.38 -7.17 6.52
C ILE A 46 6.59 -7.91 5.96
N GLY A 47 6.54 -8.30 4.69
CA GLY A 47 7.66 -8.89 3.96
C GLY A 47 8.34 -7.85 3.07
N PHE A 48 9.67 -7.85 3.04
CA PHE A 48 10.49 -7.06 2.13
C PHE A 48 11.09 -7.99 1.08
N TYR A 49 10.86 -7.70 -0.20
CA TYR A 49 11.29 -8.54 -1.31
C TYR A 49 12.10 -7.72 -2.31
N ASP A 50 13.22 -8.26 -2.77
CA ASP A 50 13.89 -7.77 -3.97
C ASP A 50 12.94 -7.97 -5.15
N ALA A 51 12.52 -6.89 -5.81
CA ALA A 51 11.44 -6.95 -6.77
C ALA A 51 11.83 -7.64 -8.09
N ALA A 52 13.12 -7.72 -8.39
CA ALA A 52 13.64 -8.34 -9.61
C ALA A 52 13.78 -9.86 -9.47
N SER A 53 14.39 -10.32 -8.39
CA SER A 53 14.66 -11.74 -8.11
C SER A 53 13.53 -12.43 -7.33
N GLY A 54 12.70 -11.66 -6.63
CA GLY A 54 11.72 -12.17 -5.69
C GLY A 54 12.33 -12.70 -4.39
N GLN A 55 13.62 -12.48 -4.15
CA GLN A 55 14.26 -12.91 -2.90
C GLN A 55 13.67 -12.13 -1.72
N ARG A 56 13.19 -12.85 -0.71
CA ARG A 56 12.80 -12.22 0.55
C ARG A 56 14.04 -11.72 1.28
N LEU A 57 14.08 -10.42 1.52
CA LEU A 57 15.17 -9.71 2.19
C LEU A 57 14.98 -9.68 3.70
N GLN A 58 13.75 -9.44 4.16
CA GLN A 58 13.42 -9.31 5.59
C GLN A 58 11.93 -9.55 5.84
N THR A 59 11.61 -9.87 7.08
CA THR A 59 10.24 -9.93 7.60
C THR A 59 10.16 -9.15 8.90
N VAL A 60 9.13 -8.32 9.05
CA VAL A 60 8.76 -7.65 10.30
C VAL A 60 7.49 -8.28 10.82
N GLY A 61 7.58 -8.97 11.95
CA GLY A 61 6.40 -9.50 12.64
C GLY A 61 5.55 -8.38 13.23
N LEU A 62 4.24 -8.48 13.09
CA LEU A 62 3.23 -7.57 13.60
C LEU A 62 2.20 -8.34 14.43
N PRO A 63 1.37 -7.63 15.21
CA PRO A 63 0.14 -8.20 15.74
C PRO A 63 -0.75 -8.77 14.64
N ASP A 64 -1.70 -9.58 15.06
CA ASP A 64 -2.57 -10.37 14.21
C ASP A 64 -3.29 -9.55 13.12
N TYR A 65 -3.27 -10.09 11.91
CA TYR A 65 -3.96 -9.56 10.72
C TYR A 65 -3.75 -8.04 10.51
N PRO A 66 -2.52 -7.60 10.21
CA PRO A 66 -2.29 -6.29 9.64
C PRO A 66 -3.00 -6.20 8.28
N HIS A 67 -3.40 -5.00 7.87
CA HIS A 67 -4.25 -4.80 6.70
C HIS A 67 -3.97 -3.44 6.08
N GLU A 68 -3.83 -3.40 4.75
CA GLU A 68 -3.51 -2.20 3.96
C GLU A 68 -2.21 -1.48 4.40
N MET A 69 -1.64 -0.70 3.49
CA MET A 69 -0.43 0.07 3.80
C MET A 69 -0.31 1.29 2.90
N VAL A 70 0.21 2.38 3.45
CA VAL A 70 0.66 3.55 2.70
C VAL A 70 2.05 3.98 3.16
N VAL A 71 2.78 4.69 2.30
CA VAL A 71 4.14 5.16 2.57
C VAL A 71 4.19 6.68 2.49
N ASP A 72 4.98 7.31 3.36
CA ASP A 72 5.19 8.75 3.31
C ASP A 72 5.93 9.21 2.05
N SER A 73 5.85 10.51 1.74
CA SER A 73 6.48 11.09 0.55
C SER A 73 8.00 10.95 0.52
N ARG A 74 8.63 10.68 1.66
CA ARG A 74 10.09 10.50 1.81
C ARG A 74 10.52 9.04 1.70
N GLY A 75 9.58 8.09 1.61
CA GLY A 75 9.89 6.67 1.67
C GLY A 75 10.51 6.23 3.00
N ARG A 76 10.32 6.98 4.10
CA ARG A 76 10.92 6.65 5.40
C ARG A 76 10.03 5.72 6.20
N PHE A 77 8.74 6.05 6.32
CA PHE A 77 7.78 5.26 7.08
C PHE A 77 6.68 4.69 6.21
N ALA A 78 6.32 3.43 6.49
CA ALA A 78 5.06 2.84 6.10
C ALA A 78 4.08 2.84 7.28
N TYR A 79 2.81 3.12 6.99
CA TYR A 79 1.70 3.07 7.93
C TYR A 79 0.78 1.94 7.56
N VAL A 80 0.59 0.99 8.48
CA VAL A 80 -0.15 -0.27 8.27
C VAL A 80 -1.33 -0.32 9.24
N GLY A 81 -2.53 -0.63 8.75
CA GLY A 81 -3.71 -0.76 9.59
C GLY A 81 -3.68 -2.06 10.42
N HIS A 82 -4.15 -2.02 11.67
CA HIS A 82 -4.41 -3.22 12.46
C HIS A 82 -5.88 -3.62 12.34
N TYR A 83 -6.18 -4.62 11.52
CA TYR A 83 -7.55 -5.13 11.40
C TYR A 83 -7.87 -6.14 12.50
N GLY A 84 -6.90 -6.98 12.90
CA GLY A 84 -6.97 -7.84 14.09
C GLY A 84 -7.96 -9.01 14.01
N VAL A 85 -8.53 -9.28 12.84
CA VAL A 85 -9.27 -10.51 12.54
C VAL A 85 -9.01 -10.90 11.08
N ARG A 86 -9.20 -12.17 10.72
CA ARG A 86 -8.83 -12.65 9.37
C ARG A 86 -9.55 -11.95 8.22
N MET A 87 -10.85 -11.72 8.37
CA MET A 87 -11.70 -11.18 7.31
C MET A 87 -12.90 -10.45 7.91
N SER A 88 -13.55 -9.61 7.10
CA SER A 88 -14.69 -8.78 7.54
C SER A 88 -15.93 -9.54 7.99
N SER A 89 -16.03 -10.83 7.68
CA SER A 89 -17.12 -11.71 8.16
C SER A 89 -16.82 -12.36 9.50
N VAL A 90 -15.59 -12.28 10.00
CA VAL A 90 -15.24 -12.83 11.32
C VAL A 90 -15.80 -11.93 12.41
N VAL A 91 -16.52 -12.52 13.36
CA VAL A 91 -17.03 -11.83 14.55
C VAL A 91 -15.89 -11.62 15.54
N GLY A 92 -15.77 -10.41 16.09
CA GLY A 92 -14.76 -10.06 17.10
C GLY A 92 -14.36 -8.59 17.03
N GLU A 93 -13.82 -8.02 18.10
CA GLU A 93 -13.45 -6.59 18.10
C GLU A 93 -12.38 -6.28 17.06
N GLY A 94 -11.41 -7.16 16.84
CA GLY A 94 -10.28 -6.87 15.96
C GLY A 94 -9.33 -5.81 16.54
N GLY A 95 -8.47 -5.29 15.67
CA GLY A 95 -7.35 -4.43 16.04
C GLY A 95 -7.74 -2.96 16.13
N ALA A 96 -7.01 -2.18 16.93
CA ALA A 96 -7.28 -0.76 17.15
C ALA A 96 -5.96 0.02 17.18
N ALA A 97 -5.18 -0.14 16.11
CA ALA A 97 -3.89 0.52 15.99
C ALA A 97 -3.52 0.81 14.53
N VAL A 98 -2.57 1.74 14.37
CA VAL A 98 -1.76 1.88 13.16
C VAL A 98 -0.31 1.55 13.51
N PHE A 99 0.29 0.63 12.77
CA PHE A 99 1.71 0.30 12.90
C PHE A 99 2.55 1.22 12.02
N VAL A 100 3.61 1.78 12.60
CA VAL A 100 4.58 2.63 11.89
C VAL A 100 5.85 1.81 11.67
N ILE A 101 6.10 1.45 10.43
CA ILE A 101 7.24 0.64 10.01
C ILE A 101 8.33 1.56 9.48
N ASP A 102 9.53 1.48 10.04
CA ASP A 102 10.71 2.13 9.46
C ASP A 102 11.19 1.33 8.26
N LEU A 103 11.16 1.93 7.08
CA LEU A 103 11.50 1.26 5.82
C LEU A 103 13.00 1.13 5.60
N VAL A 104 13.80 1.99 6.24
CA VAL A 104 15.26 1.95 6.17
C VAL A 104 15.78 0.87 7.12
N GLU A 105 15.34 0.90 8.37
CA GLU A 105 15.73 -0.08 9.39
C GLU A 105 14.98 -1.41 9.24
N ARG A 106 13.91 -1.44 8.41
CA ARG A 106 13.02 -2.59 8.20
C ARG A 106 12.51 -3.16 9.51
N SER A 107 11.95 -2.31 10.36
CA SER A 107 11.50 -2.66 11.71
C SER A 107 10.22 -1.93 12.11
N LEU A 108 9.48 -2.48 13.09
CA LEU A 108 8.37 -1.77 13.72
C LEU A 108 8.94 -0.65 14.59
N ALA A 109 8.81 0.60 14.13
CA ALA A 109 9.31 1.77 14.86
C ALA A 109 8.43 2.09 16.06
N ARG A 110 7.11 2.08 15.86
CA ARG A 110 6.11 2.38 16.89
C ARG A 110 4.70 1.99 16.46
N THR A 111 3.78 2.07 17.41
CA THR A 111 2.36 1.80 17.23
C THR A 111 1.56 3.01 17.72
N ILE A 112 0.58 3.45 16.93
CA ILE A 112 -0.36 4.52 17.28
C ILE A 112 -1.65 3.86 17.76
N ASP A 113 -2.13 4.20 18.96
CA ASP A 113 -3.41 3.69 19.48
C ASP A 113 -4.57 4.43 18.81
N THR A 114 -5.53 3.68 18.26
CA THR A 114 -6.73 4.26 17.64
C THR A 114 -8.00 4.02 18.44
N ARG A 115 -7.94 3.45 19.64
CA ARG A 115 -9.15 3.21 20.44
C ARG A 115 -10.00 4.48 20.64
N PRO A 116 -11.34 4.35 20.62
CA PRO A 116 -12.12 3.10 20.49
C PRO A 116 -12.37 2.68 19.02
N PHE A 117 -11.65 3.26 18.05
CA PHE A 117 -11.78 2.97 16.63
C PHE A 117 -10.95 1.73 16.27
N ASN A 118 -11.66 0.69 15.84
CA ASN A 118 -11.11 -0.64 15.60
C ASN A 118 -11.38 -1.11 14.16
N ARG A 119 -10.78 -2.25 13.80
CA ARG A 119 -10.74 -2.82 12.45
C ARG A 119 -10.23 -1.78 11.45
N ILE A 120 -9.00 -1.32 11.68
CA ILE A 120 -8.36 -0.33 10.82
C ILE A 120 -8.05 -1.00 9.49
N HIS A 121 -8.67 -0.49 8.43
CA HIS A 121 -8.62 -1.10 7.11
C HIS A 121 -8.07 -0.12 6.07
N GLY A 122 -8.90 0.53 5.25
CA GLY A 122 -8.43 1.48 4.24
C GLY A 122 -7.43 2.51 4.80
N MET A 123 -6.34 2.73 4.07
CA MET A 123 -5.24 3.65 4.42
C MET A 123 -5.00 4.64 3.28
N GLY A 124 -4.65 5.88 3.61
CA GLY A 124 -4.40 6.94 2.62
C GLY A 124 -3.49 8.02 3.20
N ILE A 125 -2.65 8.64 2.38
CA ILE A 125 -1.83 9.79 2.76
C ILE A 125 -2.03 10.91 1.74
N ASP A 126 -2.08 12.17 2.20
CA ASP A 126 -2.13 13.33 1.30
C ASP A 126 -0.73 13.88 0.99
N ARG A 127 -0.65 14.89 0.11
CA ARG A 127 0.62 15.49 -0.31
C ARG A 127 1.41 16.18 0.80
N HIS A 128 0.80 16.39 1.97
CA HIS A 128 1.43 17.02 3.13
C HIS A 128 1.89 15.98 4.16
N ASP A 129 1.93 14.69 3.79
CA ASP A 129 2.22 13.56 4.67
C ASP A 129 1.23 13.39 5.84
N ARG A 130 0.01 13.93 5.72
CA ARG A 130 -1.06 13.64 6.69
C ARG A 130 -1.67 12.28 6.38
N LEU A 131 -1.78 11.44 7.40
CA LEU A 131 -2.32 10.09 7.28
C LEU A 131 -3.83 10.09 7.54
N TYR A 132 -4.52 9.20 6.84
CA TYR A 132 -5.92 8.89 7.02
C TYR A 132 -6.10 7.37 7.11
N ALA A 133 -6.91 6.94 8.07
CA ALA A 133 -7.16 5.52 8.31
C ALA A 133 -8.65 5.29 8.56
N LEU A 134 -9.24 4.31 7.90
CA LEU A 134 -10.66 4.00 8.06
C LEU A 134 -10.86 2.95 9.14
N SER A 135 -11.64 3.28 10.17
CA SER A 135 -12.20 2.29 11.07
C SER A 135 -13.46 1.71 10.45
N GLU A 136 -13.36 0.49 9.94
CA GLU A 136 -14.45 -0.21 9.28
C GLU A 136 -15.61 -0.50 10.25
N GLU A 137 -15.29 -0.89 11.49
CA GLU A 137 -16.30 -1.21 12.50
C GLU A 137 -17.11 0.03 12.92
N LYS A 138 -16.44 1.18 13.05
CA LYS A 138 -17.08 2.42 13.51
C LYS A 138 -17.62 3.28 12.38
N ALA A 139 -17.30 2.96 11.12
CA ALA A 139 -17.59 3.79 9.95
C ALA A 139 -17.06 5.23 10.10
N VAL A 140 -15.84 5.37 10.63
CA VAL A 140 -15.18 6.64 10.92
C VAL A 140 -13.86 6.73 10.18
N LEU A 141 -13.64 7.85 9.49
CA LEU A 141 -12.35 8.21 8.91
C LEU A 141 -11.53 8.96 9.95
N LEU A 142 -10.40 8.38 10.33
CA LEU A 142 -9.43 8.98 11.23
C LEU A 142 -8.43 9.83 10.45
N GLY A 143 -7.96 10.92 11.05
CA GLY A 143 -6.90 11.76 10.51
C GLY A 143 -5.76 11.92 11.52
N PHE A 144 -4.54 12.03 10.99
CA PHE A 144 -3.31 12.25 11.73
C PHE A 144 -2.50 13.32 11.01
N ASP A 145 -2.09 14.38 11.73
CA ASP A 145 -1.39 15.52 11.12
C ASP A 145 0.12 15.30 11.04
N ALA A 146 0.68 14.58 12.02
CA ALA A 146 2.09 14.25 12.08
C ALA A 146 2.23 12.77 12.47
N PRO A 147 1.84 11.83 11.59
CA PRO A 147 1.72 10.41 11.93
C PRO A 147 3.03 9.76 12.39
N SER A 148 4.20 10.33 12.07
CA SER A 148 5.49 9.89 12.63
C SER A 148 5.59 10.11 14.15
N THR A 149 4.89 11.11 14.72
CA THR A 149 4.96 11.47 16.15
C THR A 149 3.62 11.38 16.89
N ASP A 150 2.50 11.41 16.19
CA ASP A 150 1.15 11.36 16.77
C ASP A 150 0.95 10.08 17.60
N GLN A 151 0.39 10.20 18.80
CA GLN A 151 0.11 9.05 19.69
C GLN A 151 -1.33 8.52 19.55
N ALA A 152 -2.21 9.32 18.94
CA ALA A 152 -3.62 9.03 18.69
C ALA A 152 -4.09 9.84 17.46
N PRO A 153 -5.25 9.52 16.87
CA PRO A 153 -5.84 10.34 15.81
C PRO A 153 -6.05 11.79 16.26
N THR A 154 -5.72 12.75 15.40
CA THR A 154 -6.03 14.17 15.63
C THR A 154 -7.46 14.51 15.23
N ARG A 155 -8.09 13.67 14.39
CA ARG A 155 -9.46 13.82 13.92
C ARG A 155 -10.15 12.46 13.77
N ALA A 156 -11.48 12.50 13.90
CA ALA A 156 -12.37 11.37 13.66
C ALA A 156 -13.66 11.90 13.03
N VAL A 157 -13.90 11.56 11.77
CA VAL A 157 -15.06 12.07 11.00
C VAL A 157 -15.96 10.91 10.61
N PRO A 158 -17.26 10.92 10.98
CA PRO A 158 -18.18 9.87 10.60
C PRO A 158 -18.39 9.88 9.07
N THR A 159 -18.48 8.69 8.49
CA THR A 159 -18.66 8.53 7.03
C THR A 159 -20.13 8.34 6.64
N HIS A 160 -20.97 8.02 7.63
CA HIS A 160 -22.39 7.66 7.51
C HIS A 160 -22.70 6.45 6.61
N GLY A 161 -21.69 5.76 6.09
CA GLY A 161 -21.86 4.48 5.38
C GLY A 161 -22.07 3.32 6.35
N VAL A 162 -22.66 2.23 5.85
CA VAL A 162 -22.78 0.95 6.57
C VAL A 162 -21.81 -0.07 5.98
N LYS A 163 -21.01 -0.69 6.86
CA LYS A 163 -19.89 -1.57 6.51
C LYS A 163 -18.97 -0.89 5.50
N THR A 164 -18.36 0.22 5.92
CA THR A 164 -17.41 0.94 5.08
C THR A 164 -16.11 0.17 4.93
N HIS A 165 -15.49 0.19 3.76
CA HIS A 165 -14.39 -0.74 3.48
C HIS A 165 -13.09 -0.06 3.07
N LEU A 166 -13.09 0.66 1.95
CA LEU A 166 -11.94 1.40 1.44
C LEU A 166 -12.30 2.87 1.20
N PHE A 167 -11.29 3.69 0.94
CA PHE A 167 -11.53 5.05 0.49
C PHE A 167 -10.47 5.52 -0.52
N THR A 168 -10.82 6.57 -1.25
CA THR A 168 -9.90 7.34 -2.09
C THR A 168 -9.80 8.75 -1.53
N LEU A 169 -8.62 9.36 -1.58
CA LEU A 169 -8.37 10.71 -1.09
C LEU A 169 -7.99 11.64 -2.25
N SER A 170 -8.43 12.90 -2.22
CA SER A 170 -7.82 13.94 -3.06
C SER A 170 -6.40 14.26 -2.57
N ARG A 171 -5.53 14.72 -3.46
CA ARG A 171 -4.12 15.03 -3.17
C ARG A 171 -3.94 16.02 -2.04
N ASP A 172 -4.89 16.95 -1.85
CA ASP A 172 -4.89 17.90 -0.73
C ASP A 172 -5.40 17.32 0.59
N GLY A 173 -6.10 16.18 0.58
CA GLY A 173 -6.78 15.64 1.75
C GLY A 173 -8.13 16.32 2.06
N GLU A 174 -8.63 17.21 1.20
CA GLU A 174 -9.88 17.96 1.43
C GLU A 174 -11.15 17.16 1.07
N ARG A 175 -10.99 16.03 0.37
CA ARG A 175 -12.06 15.11 -0.02
C ARG A 175 -11.61 13.68 0.20
N ALA A 176 -12.44 12.91 0.91
CA ALA A 176 -12.34 11.46 0.94
C ALA A 176 -13.62 10.84 0.38
N TYR A 177 -13.48 9.79 -0.43
CA TYR A 177 -14.57 9.04 -1.05
C TYR A 177 -14.58 7.65 -0.44
N VAL A 178 -15.49 7.39 0.50
CA VAL A 178 -15.51 6.16 1.30
C VAL A 178 -16.57 5.22 0.77
N THR A 179 -16.19 3.98 0.44
CA THR A 179 -17.14 2.96 -0.05
C THR A 179 -17.85 2.28 1.11
N GLY A 180 -19.17 2.11 0.98
CA GLY A 180 -20.03 1.41 1.93
C GLY A 180 -20.64 0.15 1.32
N LEU A 181 -20.15 -1.03 1.73
CA LEU A 181 -20.52 -2.31 1.12
C LEU A 181 -22.01 -2.63 1.30
N LEU A 182 -22.51 -2.54 2.54
CA LEU A 182 -23.90 -2.92 2.87
C LEU A 182 -24.90 -1.78 2.65
N SER A 183 -24.44 -0.54 2.72
CA SER A 183 -25.24 0.63 2.35
C SER A 183 -25.33 0.85 0.85
N HIS A 184 -24.44 0.21 0.06
CA HIS A 184 -24.33 0.39 -1.37
C HIS A 184 -24.08 1.86 -1.77
N THR A 185 -23.25 2.57 -0.99
CA THR A 185 -22.96 3.99 -1.20
C THR A 185 -21.48 4.26 -1.39
N VAL A 186 -21.20 5.43 -1.95
CA VAL A 186 -19.94 6.16 -1.73
C VAL A 186 -20.29 7.43 -0.95
N SER A 187 -19.60 7.65 0.16
CA SER A 187 -19.67 8.86 0.97
C SER A 187 -18.57 9.84 0.59
N LEU A 188 -18.91 11.05 0.18
CA LEU A 188 -17.98 12.17 0.09
C LEU A 188 -17.87 12.84 1.45
N VAL A 189 -16.70 12.68 2.09
CA VAL A 189 -16.37 13.20 3.42
C VAL A 189 -15.42 14.40 3.26
N ARG A 190 -15.58 15.40 4.14
CA ARG A 190 -14.67 16.54 4.32
C ARG A 190 -13.84 16.32 5.58
N PRO A 191 -12.61 15.77 5.49
CA PRO A 191 -11.88 15.33 6.68
C PRO A 191 -11.54 16.46 7.66
N HIS A 192 -11.44 17.71 7.15
CA HIS A 192 -11.05 18.89 7.94
C HIS A 192 -12.22 19.82 8.26
N ASP A 193 -13.45 19.46 7.87
CA ASP A 193 -14.65 20.26 8.14
C ASP A 193 -15.80 19.38 8.60
N ALA A 194 -15.84 19.15 9.92
CA ALA A 194 -16.88 18.35 10.55
C ALA A 194 -18.28 19.00 10.51
N SER A 195 -18.39 20.27 10.11
CA SER A 195 -19.69 20.94 9.97
C SER A 195 -20.40 20.54 8.67
N VAL A 196 -19.66 20.01 7.69
CA VAL A 196 -20.22 19.53 6.42
C VAL A 196 -20.58 18.06 6.54
N PRO A 197 -21.87 17.69 6.53
CA PRO A 197 -22.26 16.28 6.58
C PRO A 197 -21.79 15.54 5.32
N PRO A 198 -21.36 14.28 5.42
CA PRO A 198 -21.04 13.45 4.27
C PRO A 198 -22.18 13.38 3.25
N LEU A 199 -21.85 13.51 1.96
CA LEU A 199 -22.80 13.31 0.86
C LEU A 199 -22.74 11.85 0.38
N LEU A 200 -23.86 11.14 0.44
CA LEU A 200 -23.95 9.72 0.09
C LEU A 200 -24.65 9.53 -1.25
N VAL A 201 -24.04 8.76 -2.15
CA VAL A 201 -24.63 8.40 -3.46
C VAL A 201 -24.45 6.91 -3.71
N THR A 202 -25.44 6.25 -4.30
CA THR A 202 -25.36 4.85 -4.72
C THR A 202 -24.80 4.74 -6.14
N PRO A 203 -23.56 4.28 -6.34
CA PRO A 203 -23.01 4.06 -7.68
C PRO A 203 -23.51 2.75 -8.31
N GLY A 204 -23.93 1.80 -7.48
CA GLY A 204 -24.21 0.41 -7.81
C GLY A 204 -24.21 -0.42 -6.52
N GLN A 205 -24.42 -1.73 -6.63
CA GLN A 205 -24.50 -2.60 -5.45
C GLN A 205 -23.12 -3.10 -5.03
N LEU A 206 -22.85 -3.02 -3.72
CA LEU A 206 -21.61 -3.48 -3.08
C LEU A 206 -20.37 -2.81 -3.71
N PRO A 207 -20.26 -1.46 -3.65
CA PRO A 207 -19.05 -0.75 -4.09
C PRO A 207 -17.89 -1.07 -3.17
N GLU A 208 -16.76 -1.52 -3.72
CA GLU A 208 -15.62 -1.97 -2.90
C GLU A 208 -14.48 -0.95 -2.88
N SER A 209 -13.95 -0.63 -4.06
CA SER A 209 -12.82 0.27 -4.26
C SER A 209 -13.18 1.36 -5.26
N SER A 210 -12.46 2.47 -5.17
CA SER A 210 -12.50 3.56 -6.13
C SER A 210 -11.11 4.13 -6.39
N CYS A 211 -10.99 4.90 -7.47
CA CYS A 211 -9.84 5.76 -7.74
C CYS A 211 -10.29 7.07 -8.38
N LEU A 212 -9.45 8.11 -8.26
CA LEU A 212 -9.65 9.39 -8.93
C LEU A 212 -8.90 9.42 -10.27
N SER A 213 -9.45 10.11 -11.26
CA SER A 213 -8.68 10.58 -12.42
C SER A 213 -7.51 11.47 -11.97
N ARG A 214 -6.49 11.64 -12.82
CA ARG A 214 -5.31 12.44 -12.46
C ARG A 214 -5.64 13.90 -12.17
N ASP A 215 -6.65 14.46 -12.81
CA ASP A 215 -7.18 15.81 -12.53
C ASP A 215 -8.13 15.87 -11.31
N GLU A 216 -8.50 14.73 -10.72
CA GLU A 216 -9.44 14.59 -9.60
C GLU A 216 -10.85 15.13 -9.88
N GLU A 217 -11.25 15.17 -11.15
CA GLU A 217 -12.59 15.57 -11.57
C GLU A 217 -13.55 14.37 -11.68
N THR A 218 -13.02 13.17 -11.89
CA THR A 218 -13.80 11.95 -12.02
C THR A 218 -13.40 10.93 -10.96
N LEU A 219 -14.39 10.36 -10.28
CA LEU A 219 -14.24 9.21 -9.42
C LEU A 219 -14.71 7.95 -10.16
N PHE A 220 -13.84 6.95 -10.28
CA PHE A 220 -14.18 5.64 -10.82
C PHE A 220 -14.43 4.67 -9.67
N VAL A 221 -15.52 3.90 -9.75
CA VAL A 221 -15.95 2.98 -8.69
C VAL A 221 -16.20 1.59 -9.27
N GLY A 222 -15.65 0.56 -8.63
CA GLY A 222 -16.02 -0.84 -8.85
C GLY A 222 -17.19 -1.23 -7.97
N ALA A 223 -18.34 -1.52 -8.57
CA ALA A 223 -19.53 -2.01 -7.88
C ALA A 223 -19.72 -3.50 -8.17
N ARG A 224 -19.39 -4.31 -7.16
CA ARG A 224 -19.17 -5.75 -7.25
C ARG A 224 -20.43 -6.54 -7.56
N LYS A 225 -21.45 -6.41 -6.70
CA LYS A 225 -22.70 -7.17 -6.81
C LYS A 225 -23.51 -6.78 -8.05
N SER A 226 -23.42 -5.52 -8.49
CA SER A 226 -24.04 -5.09 -9.75
C SER A 226 -23.16 -5.34 -10.98
N SER A 227 -21.95 -5.91 -10.80
CA SER A 227 -20.97 -6.18 -11.84
C SER A 227 -20.77 -4.98 -12.76
N SER A 228 -20.45 -3.82 -12.20
CA SER A 228 -20.37 -2.58 -12.97
C SER A 228 -19.21 -1.68 -12.57
N LEU A 229 -18.58 -1.06 -13.57
CA LEU A 229 -17.71 0.10 -13.38
C LEU A 229 -18.52 1.38 -13.57
N VAL A 230 -18.25 2.37 -12.72
CA VAL A 230 -19.05 3.60 -12.64
C VAL A 230 -18.11 4.79 -12.62
N ALA A 231 -18.38 5.79 -13.46
CA ALA A 231 -17.69 7.08 -13.45
C ALA A 231 -18.63 8.14 -12.88
N MET A 232 -18.17 8.85 -11.87
CA MET A 232 -18.92 9.88 -11.14
C MET A 232 -18.17 11.21 -11.19
N ASP A 233 -18.90 12.31 -11.23
CA ASP A 233 -18.34 13.63 -10.98
C ASP A 233 -17.82 13.70 -9.54
N ALA A 234 -16.53 13.98 -9.37
CA ALA A 234 -15.89 13.92 -8.06
C ALA A 234 -16.31 15.07 -7.10
N ARG A 235 -16.98 16.12 -7.59
CA ARG A 235 -17.40 17.26 -6.75
C ARG A 235 -18.86 17.15 -6.34
N SER A 236 -19.74 16.90 -7.31
CA SER A 236 -21.19 16.79 -7.16
C SER A 236 -21.67 15.37 -6.87
N MET A 237 -20.78 14.36 -6.96
CA MET A 237 -21.09 12.94 -6.80
C MET A 237 -22.13 12.40 -7.80
N LYS A 238 -22.42 13.13 -8.89
CA LYS A 238 -23.36 12.67 -9.91
C LYS A 238 -22.75 11.55 -10.75
N VAL A 239 -23.47 10.45 -10.90
CA VAL A 239 -23.09 9.38 -11.84
C VAL A 239 -23.15 9.91 -13.27
N ARG A 240 -22.01 9.90 -13.97
CA ARG A 240 -21.88 10.34 -15.37
C ARG A 240 -22.02 9.16 -16.34
N ARG A 241 -21.46 8.00 -15.99
CA ARG A 241 -21.47 6.80 -16.81
C ARG A 241 -21.46 5.55 -15.93
N SER A 242 -22.11 4.49 -16.39
CA SER A 242 -21.98 3.16 -15.82
C SER A 242 -21.86 2.13 -16.95
N ARG A 243 -21.05 1.11 -16.75
CA ARG A 243 -20.91 -0.03 -17.66
C ARG A 243 -20.96 -1.33 -16.88
N LYS A 244 -21.80 -2.27 -17.33
CA LYS A 244 -21.74 -3.66 -16.89
C LYS A 244 -20.44 -4.33 -17.38
N VAL A 245 -19.76 -5.01 -16.47
CA VAL A 245 -18.59 -5.86 -16.73
C VAL A 245 -18.97 -7.31 -16.48
N GLY A 246 -18.22 -8.25 -17.07
CA GLY A 246 -18.56 -9.67 -17.03
C GLY A 246 -18.32 -10.37 -15.69
N GLY A 247 -17.61 -9.75 -14.74
CA GLY A 247 -17.27 -10.35 -13.46
C GLY A 247 -17.45 -9.40 -12.26
N ASP A 248 -16.57 -9.53 -11.27
CA ASP A 248 -16.65 -8.89 -9.96
C ASP A 248 -15.49 -7.87 -9.78
N PRO A 249 -15.67 -6.60 -10.21
CA PRO A 249 -14.61 -5.59 -10.21
C PRO A 249 -14.25 -5.19 -8.78
N LEU A 250 -13.12 -5.72 -8.28
CA LEU A 250 -12.69 -5.57 -6.90
C LEU A 250 -11.96 -4.24 -6.67
N ARG A 251 -10.86 -3.99 -7.40
CA ARG A 251 -10.07 -2.76 -7.31
C ARG A 251 -9.94 -2.07 -8.64
N VAL A 252 -9.99 -0.73 -8.62
CA VAL A 252 -9.86 0.14 -9.79
C VAL A 252 -8.69 1.07 -9.56
N TYR A 253 -7.80 1.19 -10.53
CA TYR A 253 -6.62 2.03 -10.48
C TYR A 253 -6.56 2.92 -11.72
N THR A 254 -6.18 4.18 -11.54
CA THR A 254 -5.88 5.08 -12.66
C THR A 254 -4.43 4.83 -13.10
N LEU A 255 -4.22 4.42 -14.35
CA LEU A 255 -2.88 4.26 -14.91
C LEU A 255 -2.37 5.60 -15.47
N ASP A 256 -3.21 6.26 -16.25
CA ASP A 256 -2.96 7.54 -16.90
C ASP A 256 -4.29 8.25 -17.20
N ASP A 257 -4.25 9.31 -18.00
CA ASP A 257 -5.44 10.13 -18.33
C ASP A 257 -6.46 9.37 -19.20
N GLU A 258 -6.06 8.28 -19.84
CA GLU A 258 -6.89 7.54 -20.78
C GLU A 258 -7.23 6.14 -20.30
N ARG A 259 -6.48 5.58 -19.34
CA ARG A 259 -6.54 4.16 -18.98
C ARG A 259 -6.74 3.93 -17.48
N LEU A 260 -7.57 2.93 -17.20
CA LEU A 260 -7.80 2.34 -15.89
C LEU A 260 -7.33 0.88 -15.89
N LEU A 261 -6.93 0.38 -14.73
CA LEU A 261 -6.64 -1.02 -14.47
C LEU A 261 -7.63 -1.56 -13.44
N VAL A 262 -8.23 -2.70 -13.71
CA VAL A 262 -9.26 -3.29 -12.84
C VAL A 262 -8.89 -4.74 -12.53
N THR A 263 -8.89 -5.08 -11.24
CA THR A 263 -8.81 -6.47 -10.79
C THR A 263 -10.22 -7.05 -10.67
N ASP A 264 -10.37 -8.30 -11.10
CA ASP A 264 -11.62 -9.05 -10.98
C ASP A 264 -11.39 -10.27 -10.07
N ILE A 265 -12.04 -10.26 -8.90
CA ILE A 265 -11.80 -11.28 -7.86
C ILE A 265 -12.43 -12.63 -8.21
N VAL A 266 -13.51 -12.64 -9.00
CA VAL A 266 -14.23 -13.86 -9.39
C VAL A 266 -13.69 -14.41 -10.70
N ALA A 267 -13.50 -13.55 -11.71
CA ALA A 267 -12.98 -13.97 -13.00
C ALA A 267 -11.46 -14.23 -12.96
N GLY A 268 -10.74 -13.75 -11.94
CA GLY A 268 -9.30 -13.91 -11.84
C GLY A 268 -8.54 -13.12 -12.91
N THR A 269 -9.08 -11.97 -13.33
CA THR A 269 -8.52 -11.18 -14.44
C THR A 269 -7.96 -9.85 -13.99
N LEU A 270 -7.01 -9.36 -14.77
CA LEU A 270 -6.55 -7.98 -14.76
C LEU A 270 -6.94 -7.35 -16.10
N THR A 271 -7.84 -6.37 -16.07
CA THR A 271 -8.39 -5.78 -17.28
C THR A 271 -8.07 -4.30 -17.37
N VAL A 272 -7.51 -3.88 -18.50
CA VAL A 272 -7.32 -2.47 -18.86
C VAL A 272 -8.61 -1.95 -19.47
N PHE A 273 -9.13 -0.86 -18.93
CA PHE A 273 -10.26 -0.11 -19.48
C PHE A 273 -9.80 1.27 -19.93
N SER A 274 -10.52 1.89 -20.87
CA SER A 274 -10.41 3.33 -21.06
C SER A 274 -11.13 4.08 -19.92
N THR A 275 -10.83 5.36 -19.73
CA THR A 275 -11.56 6.24 -18.78
C THR A 275 -13.03 6.45 -19.17
N ASP A 276 -13.40 6.17 -20.42
CA ASP A 276 -14.79 6.00 -20.89
C ASP A 276 -15.42 4.64 -20.53
N LEU A 277 -14.75 3.89 -19.66
CA LEU A 277 -15.11 2.57 -19.16
C LEU A 277 -15.14 1.48 -20.24
N ARG A 278 -14.53 1.63 -21.42
CA ARG A 278 -14.52 0.57 -22.46
C ARG A 278 -13.41 -0.43 -22.15
N PRO A 279 -13.66 -1.75 -22.14
CA PRO A 279 -12.58 -2.72 -21.99
C PRO A 279 -11.65 -2.64 -23.20
N VAL A 280 -10.34 -2.58 -22.95
CA VAL A 280 -9.30 -2.46 -23.97
C VAL A 280 -8.60 -3.82 -24.15
N ARG A 281 -8.07 -4.38 -23.07
CA ARG A 281 -7.41 -5.70 -23.04
C ARG A 281 -7.60 -6.34 -21.67
N SER A 282 -7.61 -7.68 -21.62
CA SER A 282 -7.73 -8.44 -20.38
C SER A 282 -6.66 -9.53 -20.33
N LEU A 283 -6.15 -9.78 -19.13
CA LEU A 283 -5.17 -10.81 -18.83
C LEU A 283 -5.74 -11.74 -17.76
N GLN A 284 -5.82 -13.03 -18.07
CA GLN A 284 -6.12 -14.07 -17.10
C GLN A 284 -4.89 -14.28 -16.21
N LEU A 285 -5.10 -14.30 -14.89
CA LEU A 285 -4.06 -14.61 -13.91
C LEU A 285 -4.29 -16.00 -13.30
N ASP A 286 -3.20 -16.59 -12.82
CA ASP A 286 -3.20 -17.86 -12.08
C ASP A 286 -3.36 -17.58 -10.57
N GLY A 287 -4.59 -17.21 -10.19
CA GLY A 287 -4.95 -16.84 -8.82
C GLY A 287 -5.94 -15.70 -8.76
N THR A 288 -6.27 -15.27 -7.55
CA THR A 288 -7.26 -14.22 -7.29
C THR A 288 -6.56 -12.86 -7.08
N PRO A 289 -6.63 -11.91 -8.03
CA PRO A 289 -5.94 -10.63 -7.91
C PRO A 289 -6.62 -9.71 -6.89
N ALA A 290 -5.94 -9.43 -5.77
CA ALA A 290 -6.48 -8.59 -4.70
C ALA A 290 -6.00 -7.14 -4.76
N ALA A 291 -4.69 -6.92 -4.83
CA ALA A 291 -4.09 -5.59 -4.84
C ALA A 291 -3.10 -5.47 -5.99
N VAL A 292 -2.92 -4.24 -6.48
CA VAL A 292 -1.91 -3.89 -7.48
C VAL A 292 -1.05 -2.74 -6.96
N SER A 293 0.26 -2.90 -7.07
CA SER A 293 1.25 -1.84 -6.86
C SER A 293 1.92 -1.52 -8.19
N LEU A 294 1.88 -0.25 -8.60
CA LEU A 294 2.44 0.21 -9.87
C LEU A 294 3.88 0.68 -9.66
N HIS A 295 4.76 0.35 -10.61
CA HIS A 295 6.10 0.91 -10.64
C HIS A 295 6.03 2.40 -11.10
N PRO A 296 6.73 3.34 -10.43
CA PRO A 296 6.58 4.77 -10.74
C PRO A 296 7.16 5.20 -12.10
N GLY A 297 8.24 4.55 -12.57
CA GLY A 297 8.91 4.88 -13.84
C GLY A 297 8.92 3.80 -14.94
N ARG A 298 8.31 2.64 -14.73
CA ARG A 298 8.34 1.50 -15.67
C ARG A 298 6.91 0.97 -15.82
N PRO A 299 6.54 0.38 -16.97
CA PRO A 299 5.20 -0.17 -17.18
C PRO A 299 5.03 -1.51 -16.46
N LEU A 300 5.35 -1.59 -15.17
CA LEU A 300 5.25 -2.80 -14.36
C LEU A 300 4.18 -2.64 -13.28
N ALA A 301 3.40 -3.70 -13.10
CA ALA A 301 2.48 -3.88 -12.00
C ALA A 301 2.83 -5.14 -11.21
N TYR A 302 2.82 -5.03 -9.89
CA TYR A 302 2.97 -6.14 -8.95
C TYR A 302 1.60 -6.47 -8.40
N VAL A 303 1.11 -7.68 -8.66
CA VAL A 303 -0.25 -8.10 -8.35
C VAL A 303 -0.22 -9.15 -7.25
N SER A 304 -0.81 -8.85 -6.10
CA SER A 304 -0.98 -9.81 -5.02
C SER A 304 -2.08 -10.81 -5.35
N LEU A 305 -1.72 -12.09 -5.34
CA LEU A 305 -2.62 -13.20 -5.66
C LEU A 305 -3.02 -13.93 -4.38
N LEU A 306 -4.29 -13.76 -3.99
CA LEU A 306 -4.89 -14.51 -2.89
C LEU A 306 -5.01 -16.00 -3.26
N GLY A 307 -4.95 -16.86 -2.25
CA GLY A 307 -5.09 -18.30 -2.39
C GLY A 307 -3.84 -19.02 -2.92
N THR A 308 -2.92 -18.31 -3.58
CA THR A 308 -1.67 -18.88 -4.08
C THR A 308 -0.42 -18.41 -3.33
N ASN A 309 -0.53 -17.37 -2.48
CA ASN A 309 0.58 -16.76 -1.75
C ASN A 309 1.71 -16.32 -2.70
N ARG A 310 1.35 -15.57 -3.74
CA ARG A 310 2.30 -15.10 -4.76
C ARG A 310 2.07 -13.65 -5.13
N ILE A 311 3.13 -13.02 -5.61
CA ILE A 311 3.08 -11.81 -6.44
C ILE A 311 3.27 -12.22 -7.89
N ALA A 312 2.40 -11.75 -8.79
CA ALA A 312 2.65 -11.75 -10.23
C ALA A 312 3.23 -10.39 -10.66
N VAL A 313 4.27 -10.41 -11.49
CA VAL A 313 4.83 -9.21 -12.12
C VAL A 313 4.29 -9.14 -13.54
N VAL A 314 3.56 -8.07 -13.84
CA VAL A 314 2.88 -7.85 -15.11
C VAL A 314 3.49 -6.65 -15.83
N ASP A 315 3.89 -6.86 -17.08
CA ASP A 315 4.21 -5.78 -18.02
C ASP A 315 2.91 -5.22 -18.58
N LEU A 316 2.65 -3.94 -18.35
CA LEU A 316 1.40 -3.25 -18.70
C LEU A 316 1.32 -2.85 -20.18
N ASP A 317 2.46 -2.68 -20.86
CA ASP A 317 2.48 -2.35 -22.29
C ASP A 317 2.09 -3.58 -23.11
N ARG A 318 2.66 -4.73 -22.75
CA ARG A 318 2.33 -6.04 -23.34
C ARG A 318 1.06 -6.66 -22.76
N LEU A 319 0.66 -6.21 -21.57
CA LEU A 319 -0.35 -6.83 -20.71
C LEU A 319 -0.12 -8.34 -20.57
N ALA A 320 1.06 -8.70 -20.04
CA ALA A 320 1.50 -10.07 -19.88
C ALA A 320 2.25 -10.28 -18.56
N VAL A 321 2.10 -11.46 -17.97
CA VAL A 321 2.93 -11.87 -16.83
C VAL A 321 4.37 -12.07 -17.31
N VAL A 322 5.30 -11.33 -16.74
CA VAL A 322 6.74 -11.39 -17.07
C VAL A 322 7.58 -11.99 -15.94
N GLY A 323 6.97 -12.25 -14.79
CA GLY A 323 7.62 -12.88 -13.65
C GLY A 323 6.66 -13.03 -12.47
N GLY A 324 7.22 -13.43 -11.35
CA GLY A 324 6.49 -13.56 -10.10
C GLY A 324 7.26 -14.37 -9.07
N PHE A 325 6.88 -14.24 -7.81
CA PHE A 325 7.56 -14.88 -6.69
C PHE A 325 6.58 -15.25 -5.58
N GLY A 326 7.01 -16.18 -4.71
CA GLY A 326 6.23 -16.60 -3.55
C GLY A 326 6.36 -15.61 -2.40
N THR A 327 5.26 -15.42 -1.68
CA THR A 327 5.21 -14.66 -0.42
C THR A 327 4.98 -15.61 0.75
N GLN A 328 4.85 -15.05 1.95
CA GLN A 328 4.18 -15.74 3.05
C GLN A 328 2.64 -15.69 2.86
N LEU A 329 1.86 -15.95 3.92
CA LEU A 329 0.43 -16.22 3.82
C LEU A 329 -0.39 -14.94 3.56
N GLU A 330 -1.34 -15.06 2.62
CA GLU A 330 -2.34 -14.04 2.29
C GLU A 330 -1.73 -12.66 1.95
N PRO A 331 -0.93 -12.56 0.87
CA PRO A 331 -0.43 -11.27 0.41
C PRO A 331 -1.59 -10.36 0.01
N ASP A 332 -1.55 -9.12 0.48
CA ASP A 332 -2.58 -8.12 0.26
C ASP A 332 -2.01 -6.86 -0.37
N SER A 333 -2.21 -5.67 0.21
CA SER A 333 -1.59 -4.45 -0.31
C SER A 333 -0.06 -4.56 -0.29
N SER A 334 0.58 -3.92 -1.26
CA SER A 334 2.02 -3.77 -1.30
C SER A 334 2.41 -2.37 -1.76
N VAL A 335 3.66 -1.98 -1.54
CA VAL A 335 4.25 -0.74 -2.05
C VAL A 335 5.63 -1.04 -2.62
N LEU A 336 5.91 -0.49 -3.79
CA LEU A 336 7.23 -0.56 -4.39
C LEU A 336 8.06 0.64 -3.96
N LEU A 337 9.22 0.38 -3.37
CA LEU A 337 10.27 1.36 -3.11
C LEU A 337 11.28 1.25 -4.25
N PRO A 338 11.30 2.20 -5.20
CA PRO A 338 12.26 2.15 -6.30
C PRO A 338 13.68 2.34 -5.77
N ALA A 339 14.64 1.76 -6.48
CA ALA A 339 16.05 2.05 -6.27
C ALA A 339 16.32 3.56 -6.33
N SER A 340 17.10 4.07 -5.38
CA SER A 340 17.56 5.46 -5.33
C SER A 340 18.87 5.66 -6.09
#